data_AF-A0A9P5PXN4-F1
#
_entry.id   AF-A0A9P5PXN4-F1
#
_cell.length_a   1.000
_cell.length_b   1.000
_cell.length_c   1.000
_cell.angle_alpha   90.00
_cell.angle_beta   90.00
_cell.angle_gamma   90.00
#
_symmetry.space_group_name_H-M   'P 1'
#
loop_
_entity.id
_entity.type
_entity.pdbx_description
1 polymer ?
#
loop_
_entity_poly.entity_id
_entity_poly.type
_entity_poly.pdbx_seq_one_letter_code
_entity_poly.pdbx_strand_id
1 'polypeptide(L)'
;MGNFSVSSQTFVLGTVLSDNVVLAPVTGIMGLAFQSLSVTQSTPFWQELVNSGALTSPEMGVWLAREGNEANDVSLPLIDGESDTPGGVFTLGGTNSTLFSGDIEFLNLQGTPSYWLLQIETLTAQSQTISLGSSQLAAIDTGTTLIGGPTDAVQNFYATIEGSASAGGGMFTFPCSTTINATLSFGGTTWSINPSDLNLGTVSRNSPDCVGGIFDVSLGTNIPPGAQIPSWIVGDVFLKNVYTVFRGTTSNSGTPAIGFAQLSSTAGGSGTAPGNVGSTQSSGGSRTWVPSLLSGLILAVVSLLALS
;
A
#
# COMPACT_ATOMS: atom_id res chain seq x y z
N MET A 1 20.17 9.31 -2.57
CA MET A 1 19.43 8.04 -2.45
C MET A 1 19.82 7.17 -3.62
N GLY A 2 20.38 5.98 -3.38
CA GLY A 2 21.09 5.25 -4.43
C GLY A 2 22.21 6.13 -5.01
N ASN A 3 22.29 6.21 -6.34
CA ASN A 3 23.21 7.07 -7.08
C ASN A 3 22.69 8.51 -7.33
N PHE A 4 21.50 8.87 -6.84
CA PHE A 4 20.92 10.20 -7.06
C PHE A 4 21.17 11.16 -5.90
N SER A 5 21.43 12.43 -6.22
CA SER A 5 21.67 13.51 -5.26
C SER A 5 20.88 14.77 -5.62
N VAL A 6 20.29 15.41 -4.61
CA VAL A 6 19.68 16.76 -4.69
C VAL A 6 20.42 17.63 -3.67
N SER A 7 21.12 18.67 -4.13
CA SER A 7 22.06 19.45 -3.31
C SER A 7 21.40 20.33 -2.26
N SER A 8 20.17 20.80 -2.50
CA SER A 8 19.44 21.72 -1.64
C SER A 8 18.06 21.18 -1.26
N GLN A 9 17.98 19.91 -0.87
CA GLN A 9 16.72 19.29 -0.46
C GLN A 9 16.27 19.81 0.91
N THR A 10 15.10 20.46 0.97
CA THR A 10 14.45 20.77 2.23
C THR A 10 13.90 19.50 2.87
N PHE A 11 14.12 19.32 4.18
CA PHE A 11 13.50 18.29 5.01
C PHE A 11 13.19 18.85 6.40
N VAL A 12 12.26 18.21 7.12
CA VAL A 12 11.88 18.59 8.48
C VAL A 12 12.60 17.69 9.49
N LEU A 13 13.16 18.29 10.53
CA LEU A 13 13.73 17.55 11.66
C LEU A 13 12.66 17.39 12.75
N GLY A 14 12.20 16.15 12.96
CA GLY A 14 11.32 15.80 14.08
C GLY A 14 12.09 15.80 15.40
N THR A 15 11.94 16.84 16.21
CA THR A 15 12.57 16.94 17.55
C THR A 15 11.70 16.36 18.66
N VAL A 16 10.39 16.28 18.41
CA VAL A 16 9.39 15.63 19.27
C VAL A 16 8.47 14.85 18.35
N LEU A 17 8.37 13.54 18.56
CA LEU A 17 7.50 12.65 17.81
C LEU A 17 6.44 12.09 18.76
N SER A 18 5.20 12.00 18.29
CA SER A 18 4.23 11.14 18.98
C SER A 18 4.66 9.68 18.87
N ASP A 19 4.24 8.88 19.84
CA ASP A 19 4.56 7.46 19.84
C ASP A 19 4.15 6.81 18.52
N ASN A 20 5.03 5.96 18.00
CA ASN A 20 4.84 5.13 16.81
C ASN A 20 4.70 5.83 15.45
N VAL A 21 5.02 7.13 15.33
CA VAL A 21 5.10 7.79 14.00
C VAL A 21 6.19 7.16 13.14
N VAL A 22 7.31 6.81 13.78
CA VAL A 22 8.40 6.06 13.17
C VAL A 22 8.86 5.03 14.18
N LEU A 23 8.89 3.75 13.79
CA LEU A 23 9.36 2.65 14.62
C LEU A 23 10.73 2.18 14.15
N ALA A 24 11.64 1.94 15.09
CA ALA A 24 12.95 1.37 14.76
C ALA A 24 12.77 0.04 13.99
N PRO A 25 13.58 -0.22 12.94
CA PRO A 25 14.80 0.50 12.55
C PRO A 25 14.56 1.72 11.63
N VAL A 26 13.31 2.07 11.32
CA VAL A 26 13.00 3.26 10.50
C VAL A 26 13.39 4.52 11.29
N THR A 27 14.01 5.49 10.61
CA THR A 27 14.53 6.74 11.23
C THR A 27 13.87 8.01 10.70
N GLY A 28 13.03 7.88 9.67
CA GLY A 28 12.34 9.01 9.06
C GLY A 28 11.43 8.56 7.91
N ILE A 29 10.81 9.54 7.27
CA ILE A 29 9.81 9.35 6.21
C ILE A 29 10.24 10.19 5.02
N MET A 30 10.22 9.60 3.82
CA MET A 30 10.41 10.33 2.57
C MET A 30 9.07 10.42 1.85
N GLY A 31 8.48 11.61 1.84
CA GLY A 31 7.22 11.85 1.12
C GLY A 31 7.38 11.66 -0.38
N LEU A 32 6.55 10.79 -0.97
CA LEU A 32 6.51 10.54 -2.41
C LEU A 32 5.26 11.12 -3.09
N ALA A 33 4.38 11.78 -2.33
CA ALA A 33 3.26 12.53 -2.87
C ALA A 33 3.73 13.82 -3.58
N PHE A 34 2.78 14.59 -4.13
CA PHE A 34 3.08 15.80 -4.88
C PHE A 34 3.34 17.01 -3.96
N GLN A 35 4.13 17.98 -4.42
CA GLN A 35 4.49 19.21 -3.71
C GLN A 35 3.30 19.95 -3.12
N SER A 36 2.14 19.89 -3.76
CA SER A 36 0.90 20.54 -3.31
C SER A 36 0.43 20.08 -1.93
N LEU A 37 0.82 18.88 -1.49
CA LEU A 37 0.58 18.43 -0.12
C LEU A 37 1.66 18.93 0.85
N SER A 38 2.89 19.19 0.38
CA SER A 38 4.03 19.56 1.24
C SER A 38 3.69 20.68 2.21
N VAL A 39 3.73 20.37 3.51
CA VAL A 39 3.57 21.37 4.58
C VAL A 39 4.57 22.52 4.44
N THR A 40 5.81 22.20 4.03
CA THR A 40 6.86 23.20 3.79
C THR A 40 6.74 23.89 2.42
N GLN A 41 5.83 23.43 1.56
CA GLN A 41 5.70 23.79 0.15
C GLN A 41 6.99 23.59 -0.67
N SER A 42 7.94 22.79 -0.15
CA SER A 42 9.19 22.48 -0.85
C SER A 42 8.99 21.35 -1.83
N THR A 43 9.69 21.41 -2.96
CA THR A 43 9.68 20.34 -3.98
C THR A 43 10.16 19.01 -3.35
N PRO A 44 9.36 17.94 -3.44
CA PRO A 44 9.77 16.61 -3.00
C PRO A 44 10.99 16.11 -3.79
N PHE A 45 11.81 15.28 -3.13
CA PHE A 45 13.06 14.77 -3.68
C PHE A 45 12.92 14.16 -5.08
N TRP A 46 11.90 13.32 -5.28
CA TRP A 46 11.68 12.66 -6.57
C TRP A 46 11.27 13.67 -7.66
N GLN A 47 10.48 14.70 -7.33
CA GLN A 47 10.07 15.73 -8.28
C GLN A 47 11.27 16.57 -8.70
N GLU A 48 12.18 16.87 -7.78
CA GLU A 48 13.39 17.62 -8.12
C GLU A 48 14.28 16.82 -9.09
N LEU A 49 14.38 15.49 -8.92
CA LEU A 49 15.09 14.64 -9.86
C LEU A 49 14.41 14.55 -11.24
N VAL A 50 13.08 14.56 -11.29
CA VAL A 50 12.33 14.66 -12.56
C VAL A 50 12.57 16.01 -13.23
N ASN A 51 12.47 17.11 -12.47
CA ASN A 51 12.59 18.48 -12.98
C ASN A 51 14.00 18.79 -13.51
N SER A 52 15.03 18.27 -12.85
CA SER A 52 16.43 18.41 -13.26
C SER A 52 16.84 17.47 -14.40
N GLY A 53 15.95 16.54 -14.83
CA GLY A 53 16.27 15.53 -15.83
C GLY A 53 17.29 14.49 -15.35
N ALA A 54 17.45 14.33 -14.04
CA ALA A 54 18.39 13.39 -13.45
C ALA A 54 17.92 11.93 -13.59
N LEU A 55 16.62 11.69 -13.72
CA LEU A 55 16.05 10.35 -13.92
C LEU A 55 16.00 9.98 -15.41
N THR A 56 16.38 8.74 -15.74
CA THR A 56 16.23 8.18 -17.10
C THR A 56 14.75 8.15 -17.53
N SER A 57 13.89 7.70 -16.62
CA SER A 57 12.43 7.76 -16.75
C SER A 57 11.83 8.40 -15.47
N PRO A 58 10.75 9.18 -15.54
CA PRO A 58 10.11 9.80 -14.38
C PRO A 58 9.28 8.79 -13.58
N GLU A 59 9.85 7.63 -13.28
CA GLU A 59 9.17 6.47 -12.71
C GLU A 59 9.80 6.05 -11.38
N MET A 60 8.93 5.69 -10.44
CA MET A 60 9.27 5.09 -9.15
C MET A 60 8.54 3.74 -9.06
N GLY A 61 9.29 2.65 -9.23
CA GLY A 61 8.80 1.28 -9.13
C GLY A 61 8.88 0.73 -7.71
N VAL A 62 7.85 0.00 -7.29
CA VAL A 62 7.74 -0.59 -5.96
C VAL A 62 7.31 -2.05 -6.06
N TRP A 63 8.07 -2.90 -5.40
CA TRP A 63 7.70 -4.27 -5.07
C TRP A 63 7.81 -4.47 -3.57
N LEU A 64 6.81 -5.10 -2.97
CA LEU A 64 6.79 -5.44 -1.54
C LEU A 64 6.76 -6.95 -1.39
N ALA A 65 7.68 -7.50 -0.60
CA ALA A 65 7.70 -8.92 -0.33
C ALA A 65 6.56 -9.31 0.63
N ARG A 66 6.04 -10.52 0.46
CA ARG A 66 5.08 -11.11 1.40
C ARG A 66 5.80 -12.01 2.38
N GLU A 67 5.77 -11.66 3.67
CA GLU A 67 6.42 -12.45 4.71
C GLU A 67 5.90 -13.91 4.74
N GLY A 68 6.80 -14.89 4.69
CA GLY A 68 6.47 -16.33 4.74
C GLY A 68 6.33 -17.03 3.38
N ASN A 69 6.65 -16.36 2.27
CA ASN A 69 6.85 -17.04 0.99
C ASN A 69 8.30 -17.57 0.92
N GLU A 70 8.48 -18.87 0.76
CA GLU A 70 9.80 -19.49 0.44
C GLU A 70 10.35 -18.97 -0.91
N ALA A 71 9.48 -18.41 -1.76
CA ALA A 71 9.85 -17.68 -2.98
C ALA A 71 10.50 -16.31 -2.72
N ASN A 72 10.58 -15.87 -1.45
CA ASN A 72 11.32 -14.66 -1.10
C ASN A 72 12.84 -14.86 -1.15
N ASP A 73 13.37 -15.99 -1.64
CA ASP A 73 14.78 -16.06 -2.08
C ASP A 73 14.97 -15.27 -3.41
N VAL A 74 14.53 -14.01 -3.41
CA VAL A 74 14.96 -13.01 -4.37
C VAL A 74 16.37 -12.62 -3.94
N SER A 75 17.33 -13.46 -4.29
CA SER A 75 18.75 -13.13 -4.23
C SER A 75 19.02 -11.97 -5.20
N LEU A 76 18.70 -10.74 -4.78
CA LEU A 76 19.21 -9.55 -5.44
C LEU A 76 20.67 -9.41 -5.04
N PRO A 77 21.58 -9.05 -5.95
CA PRO A 77 22.93 -8.66 -5.57
C PRO A 77 22.82 -7.40 -4.68
N LEU A 78 22.80 -7.59 -3.36
CA LEU A 78 22.95 -6.52 -2.39
C LEU A 78 24.42 -6.05 -2.43
N ILE A 79 24.62 -4.76 -2.14
CA ILE A 79 25.91 -4.07 -2.26
C ILE A 79 26.98 -4.65 -1.30
N ASP A 80 26.58 -5.47 -0.31
CA ASP A 80 27.41 -6.02 0.75
C ASP A 80 27.62 -7.55 0.71
N GLY A 81 27.06 -8.27 -0.27
CA GLY A 81 27.38 -9.69 -0.48
C GLY A 81 26.78 -10.67 0.55
N GLU A 82 25.90 -10.20 1.44
CA GLU A 82 25.05 -11.06 2.27
C GLU A 82 23.74 -11.37 1.50
N SER A 83 23.32 -12.64 1.51
CA SER A 83 22.05 -13.06 0.90
C SER A 83 20.89 -12.76 1.86
N ASP A 84 20.64 -11.49 2.13
CA ASP A 84 19.41 -11.08 2.78
C ASP A 84 18.32 -10.99 1.71
N THR A 85 17.25 -11.77 1.91
CA THR A 85 15.99 -11.59 1.22
C THR A 85 15.46 -10.17 1.49
N PRO A 86 15.36 -9.29 0.49
CA PRO A 86 14.85 -7.96 0.71
C PRO A 86 13.34 -8.00 1.03
N GLY A 87 12.91 -7.25 2.04
CA GLY A 87 11.48 -7.07 2.36
C GLY A 87 10.69 -6.28 1.30
N GLY A 88 11.38 -5.72 0.31
CA GLY A 88 10.84 -5.00 -0.83
C GLY A 88 11.95 -4.33 -1.63
N VAL A 89 11.60 -3.78 -2.79
CA VAL A 89 12.51 -3.04 -3.68
C VAL A 89 11.86 -1.76 -4.13
N PHE A 90 12.58 -0.66 -3.94
CA PHE A 90 12.25 0.65 -4.50
C PHE A 90 13.20 0.95 -5.67
N THR A 91 12.65 1.10 -6.87
CA THR A 91 13.40 1.41 -8.09
C THR A 91 13.13 2.86 -8.48
N LEU A 92 14.17 3.70 -8.46
CA LEU A 92 14.05 5.10 -8.85
C LEU A 92 14.63 5.34 -10.24
N GLY A 93 13.87 6.03 -11.09
CA GLY A 93 14.28 6.39 -12.45
C GLY A 93 13.89 5.39 -13.53
N GLY A 94 12.97 4.47 -13.23
CA GLY A 94 12.54 3.40 -14.13
C GLY A 94 11.77 2.29 -13.39
N THR A 95 11.81 1.08 -13.94
CA THR A 95 11.19 -0.11 -13.38
C THR A 95 12.17 -1.28 -13.34
N ASN A 96 11.90 -2.28 -12.51
CA ASN A 96 12.66 -3.52 -12.47
C ASN A 96 11.85 -4.66 -13.12
N SER A 97 12.14 -4.95 -14.39
CA SER A 97 11.44 -5.96 -15.18
C SER A 97 11.61 -7.39 -14.69
N THR A 98 12.51 -7.66 -13.75
CA THR A 98 12.63 -8.98 -13.12
C THR A 98 11.53 -9.23 -12.08
N LEU A 99 10.86 -8.18 -11.60
CA LEU A 99 9.87 -8.24 -10.51
C LEU A 99 8.42 -8.26 -11.00
N PHE A 100 8.19 -8.10 -12.30
CA PHE A 100 6.85 -8.17 -12.90
C PHE A 100 6.86 -8.97 -14.20
N SER A 101 5.66 -9.33 -14.65
CA SER A 101 5.43 -10.07 -15.89
C SER A 101 4.27 -9.42 -16.65
N GLY A 102 4.30 -9.56 -17.98
CA GLY A 102 3.33 -8.87 -18.84
C GLY A 102 3.54 -7.36 -18.89
N ASP A 103 2.51 -6.66 -19.34
CA ASP A 103 2.52 -5.20 -19.48
C ASP A 103 2.11 -4.51 -18.18
N ILE A 104 2.63 -3.30 -17.97
CA ILE A 104 2.18 -2.42 -16.89
C ILE A 104 0.98 -1.61 -17.41
N GLU A 105 -0.18 -1.79 -16.79
CA GLU A 105 -1.37 -0.99 -17.08
C GLU A 105 -1.27 0.35 -16.36
N PHE A 106 -1.00 1.42 -17.11
CA PHE A 106 -0.97 2.78 -16.58
C PHE A 106 -2.34 3.43 -16.61
N LEU A 107 -2.77 3.91 -15.45
CA LEU A 107 -4.00 4.64 -15.24
C LEU A 107 -3.66 6.09 -14.90
N ASN A 108 -4.26 7.03 -15.62
CA ASN A 108 -4.05 8.45 -15.38
C ASN A 108 -4.57 8.83 -13.98
N LEU A 109 -3.79 9.67 -13.31
CA LEU A 109 -4.14 10.25 -12.02
C LEU A 109 -5.48 10.99 -12.11
N GLN A 110 -6.33 10.80 -11.10
CA GLN A 110 -7.60 11.49 -10.99
C GLN A 110 -7.45 12.82 -10.22
N GLY A 111 -8.07 13.88 -10.74
CA GLY A 111 -8.05 15.20 -10.10
C GLY A 111 -6.72 15.95 -10.21
N THR A 112 -6.56 17.00 -9.39
CA THR A 112 -5.31 17.77 -9.32
C THR A 112 -4.26 16.98 -8.55
N PRO A 113 -3.01 16.87 -9.07
CA PRO A 113 -1.94 16.15 -8.38
C PRO A 113 -1.75 16.63 -6.95
N SER A 114 -1.97 15.72 -6.01
CA SER A 114 -1.89 15.91 -4.56
C SER A 114 -1.44 14.60 -3.92
N TYR A 115 -2.36 13.67 -3.74
CA TYR A 115 -2.07 12.25 -3.52
C TYR A 115 -1.92 11.53 -4.86
N TRP A 116 -1.40 10.30 -4.80
CA TRP A 116 -1.44 9.35 -5.90
C TRP A 116 -2.85 8.72 -5.99
N LEU A 117 -3.77 9.41 -6.66
CA LEU A 117 -5.19 9.08 -6.72
C LEU A 117 -5.59 8.23 -7.94
N LEU A 118 -6.26 7.11 -7.67
CA LEU A 118 -7.02 6.34 -8.66
C LEU A 118 -8.47 6.17 -8.23
N GLN A 119 -9.34 5.90 -9.20
CA GLN A 119 -10.71 5.48 -8.94
C GLN A 119 -10.75 3.96 -8.78
N ILE A 120 -11.31 3.49 -7.66
CA ILE A 120 -11.68 2.08 -7.49
C ILE A 120 -12.93 1.82 -8.31
N GLU A 121 -12.89 0.79 -9.16
CA GLU A 121 -14.04 0.40 -9.98
C GLU A 121 -14.93 -0.60 -9.24
N THR A 122 -14.34 -1.58 -8.56
CA THR A 122 -15.06 -2.63 -7.83
C THR A 122 -14.22 -3.16 -6.68
N LEU A 123 -14.88 -3.40 -5.55
CA LEU A 123 -14.40 -4.24 -4.44
C LEU A 123 -15.35 -5.42 -4.32
N THR A 124 -14.81 -6.64 -4.22
CA THR A 124 -15.60 -7.82 -3.90
C THR A 124 -15.11 -8.50 -2.64
N ALA A 125 -16.02 -9.15 -1.92
CA ALA A 125 -15.74 -10.00 -0.77
C ALA A 125 -16.63 -11.24 -0.83
N GLN A 126 -16.05 -12.44 -0.74
CA GLN A 126 -16.77 -13.71 -0.84
C GLN A 126 -17.72 -13.76 -2.05
N SER A 127 -17.21 -13.31 -3.22
CA SER A 127 -17.94 -13.22 -4.49
C SER A 127 -19.12 -12.25 -4.53
N GLN A 128 -19.27 -11.37 -3.52
CA GLN A 128 -20.27 -10.32 -3.48
C GLN A 128 -19.61 -8.96 -3.76
N THR A 129 -20.23 -8.15 -4.61
CA THR A 129 -19.80 -6.77 -4.86
C THR A 129 -20.16 -5.90 -3.66
N ILE A 130 -19.17 -5.16 -3.15
CA ILE A 130 -19.31 -4.24 -2.03
C ILE A 130 -19.59 -2.84 -2.57
N SER A 131 -20.59 -2.16 -1.99
CA SER A 131 -20.83 -0.75 -2.28
C SER A 131 -19.65 0.10 -1.79
N LEU A 132 -19.04 0.86 -2.69
CA LEU A 132 -17.84 1.66 -2.40
C LEU A 132 -18.12 2.98 -1.68
N GLY A 133 -19.40 3.32 -1.45
CA GLY A 133 -19.83 4.61 -0.90
C GLY A 133 -19.96 5.70 -1.97
N SER A 134 -20.05 6.95 -1.53
CA SER A 134 -20.31 8.11 -2.39
C SER A 134 -19.08 8.60 -3.17
N SER A 135 -17.88 8.20 -2.75
CA SER A 135 -16.61 8.52 -3.41
C SER A 135 -15.78 7.26 -3.53
N GLN A 136 -15.23 7.05 -4.72
CA GLN A 136 -14.44 5.88 -5.09
C GLN A 136 -12.95 6.22 -5.28
N LEU A 137 -12.55 7.45 -4.94
CA LEU A 137 -11.16 7.87 -5.06
C LEU A 137 -10.31 7.30 -3.93
N ALA A 138 -9.24 6.64 -4.32
CA ALA A 138 -8.27 6.00 -3.44
C ALA A 138 -6.88 6.62 -3.58
N ALA A 139 -6.26 6.96 -2.46
CA ALA A 139 -4.81 7.14 -2.41
C ALA A 139 -4.13 5.77 -2.47
N ILE A 140 -3.24 5.59 -3.44
CA ILE A 140 -2.33 4.44 -3.50
C ILE A 140 -1.10 4.81 -2.66
N ASP A 141 -0.95 4.16 -1.51
CA ASP A 141 -0.06 4.65 -0.44
C ASP A 141 0.83 3.55 0.14
N THR A 142 2.12 3.59 -0.22
CA THR A 142 3.15 2.69 0.33
C THR A 142 3.47 2.95 1.80
N GLY A 143 2.97 4.04 2.38
CA GLY A 143 3.11 4.39 3.79
C GLY A 143 2.04 3.78 4.69
N THR A 144 1.01 3.16 4.10
CA THR A 144 -0.11 2.56 4.83
C THR A 144 -0.05 1.03 4.71
N THR A 145 -0.14 0.33 5.84
CA THR A 145 -0.14 -1.14 5.83
C THR A 145 -1.44 -1.74 5.30
N LEU A 146 -2.59 -1.12 5.58
CA LEU A 146 -3.93 -1.70 5.39
C LEU A 146 -4.66 -1.14 4.16
N ILE A 147 -5.86 -1.64 3.89
CA ILE A 147 -6.83 -0.94 3.04
C ILE A 147 -7.80 -0.19 3.95
N GLY A 148 -7.84 1.14 3.82
CA GLY A 148 -8.80 2.00 4.50
C GLY A 148 -9.98 2.34 3.59
N GLY A 149 -11.20 2.25 4.11
CA GLY A 149 -12.41 2.62 3.36
C GLY A 149 -13.45 3.33 4.23
N PRO A 150 -14.52 3.86 3.62
CA PRO A 150 -15.60 4.50 4.35
C PRO A 150 -16.40 3.47 5.16
N THR A 151 -16.98 3.93 6.28
CA THR A 151 -17.71 3.12 7.26
C THR A 151 -18.65 2.08 6.64
N ASP A 152 -19.55 2.51 5.76
CA ASP A 152 -20.55 1.62 5.17
C ASP A 152 -19.92 0.52 4.29
N ALA A 153 -18.86 0.86 3.53
CA ALA A 153 -18.19 -0.11 2.67
C ALA A 153 -17.46 -1.18 3.50
N VAL A 154 -16.78 -0.75 4.57
CA VAL A 154 -16.05 -1.65 5.47
C VAL A 154 -17.02 -2.55 6.24
N GLN A 155 -18.13 -2.00 6.75
CA GLN A 155 -19.16 -2.80 7.40
C GLN A 155 -19.77 -3.83 6.44
N ASN A 156 -20.08 -3.43 5.20
CA ASN A 156 -20.62 -4.34 4.19
C ASN A 156 -19.61 -5.43 3.80
N PHE A 157 -18.32 -5.11 3.73
CA PHE A 157 -17.25 -6.09 3.49
C PHE A 157 -17.28 -7.17 4.59
N TYR A 158 -17.20 -6.77 5.86
CA TYR A 158 -17.17 -7.72 6.98
C TYR A 158 -18.50 -8.45 7.18
N ALA A 159 -19.64 -7.85 6.83
CA ALA A 159 -20.94 -8.52 6.85
C ALA A 159 -21.01 -9.76 5.94
N THR A 160 -20.15 -9.85 4.91
CA THR A 160 -20.03 -11.07 4.08
C THR A 160 -19.26 -12.21 4.75
N ILE A 161 -18.59 -11.94 5.87
CA ILE A 161 -17.69 -12.87 6.56
C ILE A 161 -18.37 -13.34 7.85
N GLU A 162 -18.78 -14.61 7.87
CA GLU A 162 -19.41 -15.21 9.04
C GLU A 162 -18.48 -15.19 10.26
N GLY A 163 -19.02 -14.78 11.40
CA GLY A 163 -18.29 -14.65 12.66
C GLY A 163 -17.42 -13.40 12.76
N SER A 164 -17.45 -12.49 11.77
CA SER A 164 -16.75 -11.22 11.90
C SER A 164 -17.39 -10.29 12.94
N ALA A 165 -16.59 -9.44 13.56
CA ALA A 165 -17.06 -8.48 14.56
C ALA A 165 -16.20 -7.21 14.56
N SER A 166 -16.77 -6.09 15.00
CA SER A 166 -15.98 -4.87 15.21
C SER A 166 -15.06 -5.04 16.43
N ALA A 167 -13.81 -4.62 16.27
CA ALA A 167 -12.81 -4.57 17.34
C ALA A 167 -12.65 -3.17 17.95
N GLY A 168 -13.48 -2.21 17.53
CA GLY A 168 -13.33 -0.78 17.86
C GLY A 168 -12.24 -0.08 17.03
N GLY A 169 -12.23 1.26 17.06
CA GLY A 169 -11.23 2.07 16.34
C GLY A 169 -11.19 1.81 14.83
N GLY A 170 -12.33 1.46 14.23
CA GLY A 170 -12.45 1.12 12.81
C GLY A 170 -11.92 -0.26 12.41
N MET A 171 -11.38 -1.04 13.34
CA MET A 171 -10.85 -2.38 13.09
C MET A 171 -11.94 -3.46 13.23
N PHE A 172 -11.71 -4.60 12.59
CA PHE A 172 -12.57 -5.77 12.64
C PHE A 172 -11.77 -7.06 12.87
N THR A 173 -12.41 -8.03 13.50
CA THR A 173 -11.93 -9.40 13.66
C THR A 173 -12.78 -10.39 12.88
N PHE A 174 -12.24 -11.58 12.65
CA PHE A 174 -12.93 -12.71 12.03
C PHE A 174 -12.32 -14.04 12.51
N PRO A 175 -13.02 -15.18 12.39
CA PRO A 175 -12.47 -16.46 12.80
C PRO A 175 -11.21 -16.79 11.99
N CYS A 176 -10.09 -17.11 12.65
CA CYS A 176 -8.82 -17.39 11.97
C CYS A 176 -8.88 -18.58 10.99
N SER A 177 -9.87 -19.46 11.14
CA SER A 177 -10.13 -20.56 10.21
C SER A 177 -10.74 -20.13 8.88
N THR A 178 -11.18 -18.87 8.76
CA THR A 178 -11.84 -18.35 7.57
C THR A 178 -10.82 -17.84 6.55
N THR A 179 -10.92 -18.35 5.32
CA THR A 179 -10.21 -17.77 4.16
C THR A 179 -11.06 -16.65 3.56
N ILE A 180 -10.55 -15.43 3.58
CA ILE A 180 -11.22 -14.27 2.96
C ILE A 180 -10.79 -14.17 1.50
N ASN A 181 -11.74 -14.28 0.57
CA ASN A 181 -11.50 -13.99 -0.84
C ASN A 181 -11.98 -12.58 -1.15
N ALA A 182 -11.07 -11.73 -1.62
CA ALA A 182 -11.40 -10.37 -2.04
C ALA A 182 -10.68 -9.99 -3.32
N THR A 183 -11.33 -9.15 -4.12
CA THR A 183 -10.73 -8.55 -5.31
C THR A 183 -10.93 -7.04 -5.30
N LEU A 184 -9.97 -6.32 -5.88
CA LEU A 184 -10.03 -4.89 -6.09
C LEU A 184 -9.73 -4.61 -7.56
N SER A 185 -10.48 -3.72 -8.20
CA SER A 185 -10.25 -3.35 -9.59
C SER A 185 -10.01 -1.85 -9.76
N PHE A 186 -9.12 -1.54 -10.70
CA PHE A 186 -8.82 -0.20 -11.17
C PHE A 186 -8.80 -0.24 -12.69
N GLY A 187 -9.40 0.74 -13.36
CA GLY A 187 -9.50 0.73 -14.82
C GLY A 187 -10.18 -0.54 -15.34
N GLY A 188 -9.49 -1.27 -16.24
CA GLY A 188 -10.04 -2.50 -16.83
C GLY A 188 -9.74 -3.79 -16.06
N THR A 189 -8.84 -3.74 -15.07
CA THR A 189 -8.25 -4.95 -14.50
C THR A 189 -8.70 -5.22 -13.08
N THR A 190 -9.01 -6.49 -12.81
CA THR A 190 -9.36 -7.00 -11.48
C THR A 190 -8.19 -7.76 -10.88
N TRP A 191 -7.80 -7.37 -9.68
CA TRP A 191 -6.68 -7.94 -8.95
C TRP A 191 -7.19 -8.71 -7.73
N SER A 192 -6.76 -9.96 -7.58
CA SER A 192 -7.07 -10.75 -6.38
C SER A 192 -6.12 -10.37 -5.25
N ILE A 193 -6.65 -10.21 -4.05
CA ILE A 193 -5.86 -9.99 -2.85
C ILE A 193 -5.59 -11.35 -2.23
N ASN A 194 -4.32 -11.66 -1.97
CA ASN A 194 -3.97 -12.91 -1.31
C ASN A 194 -4.63 -12.95 0.08
N PRO A 195 -5.35 -14.04 0.44
CA PRO A 195 -6.04 -14.13 1.74
C PRO A 195 -5.14 -13.92 2.96
N SER A 196 -3.85 -14.27 2.85
CA SER A 196 -2.89 -14.04 3.93
C SER A 196 -2.59 -12.56 4.18
N ASP A 197 -2.72 -11.69 3.17
CA ASP A 197 -2.58 -10.25 3.34
C ASP A 197 -3.79 -9.63 4.04
N LEU A 198 -4.95 -10.29 4.02
CA LEU A 198 -6.16 -9.86 4.73
C LEU A 198 -6.20 -10.32 6.20
N ASN A 199 -5.23 -11.13 6.63
CA ASN A 199 -5.13 -11.67 7.98
C ASN A 199 -3.88 -11.12 8.69
N LEU A 200 -4.09 -10.18 9.62
CA LEU A 200 -3.00 -9.55 10.40
C LEU A 200 -2.54 -10.40 11.60
N GLY A 201 -3.10 -11.59 11.79
CA GLY A 201 -2.80 -12.50 12.89
C GLY A 201 -3.81 -12.48 14.04
N THR A 202 -3.59 -13.35 15.02
CA THR A 202 -4.51 -13.60 16.14
C THR A 202 -4.59 -12.42 17.11
N VAL A 203 -5.78 -11.97 17.50
CA VAL A 203 -6.01 -10.82 18.42
C VAL A 203 -5.15 -10.87 19.70
N SER A 204 -4.93 -12.07 20.21
CA SER A 204 -3.99 -12.34 21.30
C SER A 204 -3.42 -13.74 21.12
N ARG A 205 -2.39 -14.08 21.88
CA ARG A 205 -1.87 -15.45 21.94
C ARG A 205 -3.03 -16.44 22.19
N ASN A 206 -3.20 -17.40 21.28
CA ASN A 206 -4.26 -18.42 21.27
C ASN A 206 -5.70 -17.91 21.04
N SER A 207 -5.89 -16.67 20.58
CA SER A 207 -7.21 -16.21 20.15
C SER A 207 -7.69 -17.04 18.95
N PRO A 208 -8.96 -17.49 18.91
CA PRO A 208 -9.55 -18.10 17.73
C PRO A 208 -9.82 -17.07 16.62
N ASP A 209 -9.81 -15.78 16.97
CA ASP A 209 -10.08 -14.66 16.08
C ASP A 209 -8.81 -13.96 15.64
N CYS A 210 -8.81 -13.57 14.35
CA CYS A 210 -7.76 -12.87 13.65
C CYS A 210 -8.21 -11.46 13.30
N VAL A 211 -7.27 -10.53 13.23
CA VAL A 211 -7.54 -9.13 12.87
C VAL A 211 -7.51 -8.97 11.35
N GLY A 212 -8.51 -8.29 10.81
CA GLY A 212 -8.67 -8.07 9.38
C GLY A 212 -7.77 -6.97 8.81
N GLY A 213 -7.42 -7.12 7.53
CA GLY A 213 -6.58 -6.17 6.78
C GLY A 213 -7.31 -4.97 6.18
N ILE A 214 -8.62 -4.83 6.42
CA ILE A 214 -9.43 -3.68 5.97
C ILE A 214 -9.96 -2.95 7.19
N PHE A 215 -9.92 -1.62 7.19
CA PHE A 215 -10.36 -0.81 8.32
C PHE A 215 -11.18 0.40 7.88
N ASP A 216 -12.05 0.86 8.79
CA ASP A 216 -12.80 2.10 8.62
C ASP A 216 -11.86 3.29 8.81
N VAL A 217 -11.59 4.01 7.72
CA VAL A 217 -10.70 5.17 7.75
C VAL A 217 -11.22 6.27 8.68
N SER A 218 -12.53 6.47 8.76
CA SER A 218 -13.12 7.58 9.54
C SER A 218 -13.03 7.35 11.05
N LEU A 219 -12.99 6.09 11.47
CA LEU A 219 -12.91 5.68 12.88
C LEU A 219 -11.50 5.26 13.30
N GLY A 220 -10.71 4.78 12.34
CA GLY A 220 -9.34 4.31 12.53
C GLY A 220 -8.30 5.36 12.20
N THR A 221 -8.67 6.62 12.01
CA THR A 221 -7.72 7.74 11.85
C THR A 221 -8.20 8.98 12.63
N ASN A 222 -7.26 9.70 13.25
CA ASN A 222 -7.50 11.02 13.85
C ASN A 222 -7.39 12.11 12.78
N ILE A 223 -8.34 12.14 11.83
CA ILE A 223 -8.36 13.15 10.76
C ILE A 223 -8.65 14.53 11.36
N PRO A 224 -7.75 15.54 11.22
CA PRO A 224 -8.04 16.89 11.66
C PRO A 224 -9.28 17.44 10.95
N PRO A 225 -10.16 18.21 11.63
CA PRO A 225 -11.29 18.84 10.98
C PRO A 225 -10.87 19.67 9.76
N GLY A 226 -11.43 19.36 8.60
CA GLY A 226 -11.13 20.06 7.34
C GLY A 226 -9.97 19.46 6.51
N ALA A 227 -9.29 18.42 6.98
CA ALA A 227 -8.33 17.70 6.17
C ALA A 227 -9.03 16.98 5.00
N GLN A 228 -8.53 17.18 3.79
CA GLN A 228 -9.05 16.56 2.58
C GLN A 228 -8.33 15.24 2.35
N ILE A 229 -8.75 14.20 3.07
CA ILE A 229 -8.23 12.84 2.88
C ILE A 229 -9.17 12.09 1.91
N PRO A 230 -8.63 11.31 0.97
CA PRO A 230 -9.44 10.45 0.12
C PRO A 230 -10.30 9.47 0.94
N SER A 231 -11.47 9.11 0.42
CA SER A 231 -12.38 8.18 1.11
C SER A 231 -11.81 6.76 1.19
N TRP A 232 -10.84 6.45 0.34
CA TRP A 232 -10.13 5.18 0.32
C TRP A 232 -8.62 5.39 0.41
N ILE A 233 -7.94 4.49 1.10
CA ILE A 233 -6.48 4.38 1.14
C ILE A 233 -6.15 2.93 0.80
N VAL A 234 -5.30 2.70 -0.19
CA VAL A 234 -4.94 1.37 -0.67
C VAL A 234 -3.44 1.18 -0.42
N GLY A 235 -3.16 0.46 0.67
CA GLY A 235 -1.82 0.21 1.16
C GLY A 235 -1.31 -1.21 0.92
N ASP A 236 -0.37 -1.65 1.74
CA ASP A 236 0.43 -2.87 1.55
C ASP A 236 -0.40 -4.16 1.39
N VAL A 237 -1.57 -4.25 2.05
CA VAL A 237 -2.51 -5.37 1.85
C VAL A 237 -2.83 -5.58 0.37
N PHE A 238 -2.96 -4.51 -0.41
CA PHE A 238 -3.09 -4.60 -1.87
C PHE A 238 -1.72 -4.62 -2.56
N LEU A 239 -0.80 -3.71 -2.19
CA LEU A 239 0.44 -3.48 -2.94
C LEU A 239 1.41 -4.69 -2.92
N LYS A 240 1.29 -5.62 -1.98
CA LYS A 240 2.00 -6.92 -2.01
C LYS A 240 1.53 -7.87 -3.12
N ASN A 241 0.42 -7.57 -3.79
CA ASN A 241 -0.18 -8.43 -4.82
C ASN A 241 0.16 -7.98 -6.25
N VAL A 242 0.76 -6.80 -6.41
CA VAL A 242 1.04 -6.17 -7.71
C VAL A 242 2.40 -5.49 -7.70
N TYR A 243 3.03 -5.39 -8.86
CA TYR A 243 4.14 -4.46 -9.03
C TYR A 243 3.55 -3.07 -9.30
N THR A 244 3.96 -2.08 -8.51
CA THR A 244 3.38 -0.73 -8.56
C THR A 244 4.38 0.26 -9.15
N VAL A 245 3.94 1.14 -10.04
CA VAL A 245 4.77 2.18 -10.64
C VAL A 245 4.09 3.54 -10.50
N PHE A 246 4.73 4.47 -9.80
CA PHE A 246 4.31 5.86 -9.79
C PHE A 246 5.07 6.60 -10.89
N ARG A 247 4.35 7.08 -11.91
CA ARG A 247 4.93 7.82 -13.04
C ARG A 247 4.57 9.29 -12.92
N GLY A 248 5.60 10.10 -12.65
CA GLY A 248 5.51 11.56 -12.71
C GLY A 248 5.54 12.06 -14.15
N THR A 249 5.41 13.39 -14.29
CA THR A 249 5.54 14.08 -15.57
C THR A 249 6.48 15.26 -15.41
N THR A 250 7.14 15.64 -16.50
CA THR A 250 7.82 16.95 -16.58
C THR A 250 6.77 18.03 -16.82
N SER A 251 7.10 19.29 -16.52
CA SER A 251 6.18 20.44 -16.63
C SER A 251 5.55 20.64 -18.02
N ASN A 252 6.01 19.92 -19.05
CA ASN A 252 5.62 20.12 -20.45
C ASN A 252 4.92 18.91 -21.10
N SER A 253 4.64 17.80 -20.40
CA SER A 253 3.98 16.66 -21.05
C SER A 253 3.25 15.68 -20.11
N GLY A 254 1.97 15.42 -20.38
CA GLY A 254 1.21 14.29 -19.86
C GLY A 254 0.55 14.51 -18.50
N THR A 255 -0.32 13.57 -18.14
CA THR A 255 -0.90 13.45 -16.80
C THR A 255 -0.06 12.43 -16.01
N PRO A 256 0.31 12.68 -14.74
CA PRO A 256 0.90 11.64 -13.90
C PRO A 256 0.01 10.39 -13.91
N ALA A 257 0.61 9.22 -13.69
CA ALA A 257 -0.10 7.96 -13.78
C ALA A 257 0.42 6.97 -12.74
N ILE A 258 -0.43 6.00 -12.40
CA ILE A 258 -0.05 4.84 -11.59
C ILE A 258 -0.19 3.60 -12.47
N GLY A 259 0.87 2.79 -12.48
CA GLY A 259 0.96 1.54 -13.21
C GLY A 259 0.84 0.35 -12.27
N PHE A 260 0.03 -0.64 -12.66
CA PHE A 260 0.03 -1.95 -12.01
C PHE A 260 0.40 -3.05 -13.00
N ALA A 261 1.19 -4.02 -12.52
CA ALA A 261 1.54 -5.22 -13.29
C ALA A 261 1.48 -6.46 -12.41
N GLN A 262 1.29 -7.61 -13.06
CA GLN A 262 1.36 -8.91 -12.41
C GLN A 262 2.78 -9.17 -11.90
N LEU A 263 2.91 -9.65 -10.67
CA LEU A 263 4.19 -10.08 -10.12
C LEU A 263 4.78 -11.24 -10.92
N SER A 264 6.09 -11.18 -11.19
CA SER A 264 6.83 -12.29 -11.80
C SER A 264 6.88 -13.49 -10.83
N SER A 265 7.27 -14.66 -11.34
CA SER A 265 7.52 -15.83 -10.47
C SER A 265 8.60 -15.55 -9.43
N THR A 266 9.64 -14.80 -9.79
CA THR A 266 10.68 -14.35 -8.86
C THR A 266 10.11 -13.45 -7.76
N ALA A 267 9.16 -12.59 -8.09
CA ALA A 267 8.52 -11.69 -7.12
C ALA A 267 7.39 -12.36 -6.29
N GLY A 268 7.27 -13.70 -6.34
CA GLY A 268 6.25 -14.45 -5.62
C GLY A 268 4.86 -14.46 -6.28
N GLY A 269 4.76 -14.03 -7.54
CA GLY A 269 3.55 -14.14 -8.35
C GLY A 269 3.44 -15.47 -9.09
N SER A 270 2.28 -15.74 -9.67
CA SER A 270 2.07 -16.90 -10.54
C SER A 270 2.66 -16.73 -11.96
N GLY A 271 3.10 -15.52 -12.32
CA GLY A 271 3.51 -15.17 -13.69
C GLY A 271 2.37 -15.22 -14.73
N THR A 272 1.12 -15.33 -14.29
CA THR A 272 -0.07 -15.41 -15.15
C THR A 272 -0.91 -14.14 -15.07
N ALA A 273 -1.51 -13.72 -16.17
CA ALA A 273 -2.32 -12.50 -16.23
C ALA A 273 -3.43 -12.45 -15.15
N PRO A 274 -3.78 -11.25 -14.67
CA PRO A 274 -4.85 -11.07 -13.68
C PRO A 274 -6.19 -11.58 -14.23
N GLY A 275 -6.97 -12.30 -13.41
CA GLY A 275 -8.29 -12.82 -13.78
C GLY A 275 -8.39 -14.35 -13.95
N ASN A 276 -7.26 -15.08 -13.90
CA ASN A 276 -7.24 -16.55 -13.89
C ASN A 276 -6.61 -17.05 -12.58
N VAL A 277 -7.37 -17.06 -11.48
CA VAL A 277 -6.87 -17.56 -10.18
C VAL A 277 -7.49 -18.91 -9.88
N GLY A 278 -6.66 -19.96 -10.00
CA GLY A 278 -6.83 -21.18 -9.22
C GLY A 278 -6.27 -20.95 -7.82
N SER A 279 -7.00 -21.37 -6.79
CA SER A 279 -6.64 -21.21 -5.39
C SER A 279 -5.43 -22.07 -5.02
N THR A 280 -4.24 -21.47 -4.87
CA THR A 280 -3.12 -22.12 -4.20
C THR A 280 -3.11 -21.75 -2.71
N GLN A 281 -3.37 -22.75 -1.87
CA GLN A 281 -3.28 -22.64 -0.41
C GLN A 281 -1.81 -22.46 0.00
N SER A 282 -1.53 -21.41 0.79
CA SER A 282 -0.35 -21.37 1.64
C SER A 282 -0.81 -21.46 3.10
N SER A 283 -0.20 -22.37 3.86
CA SER A 283 -0.47 -22.58 5.27
C SER A 283 0.19 -21.47 6.09
N GLY A 284 -0.62 -20.59 6.69
CA GLY A 284 -0.14 -19.52 7.55
C GLY A 284 0.42 -20.03 8.88
N GLY A 285 1.66 -19.66 9.21
CA GLY A 285 2.22 -19.82 10.55
C GLY A 285 1.45 -18.97 11.58
N SER A 286 1.35 -19.46 12.82
CA SER A 286 0.63 -18.78 13.90
C SER A 286 1.30 -17.45 14.30
N ARG A 287 0.70 -16.33 13.91
CA ARG A 287 1.14 -14.97 14.29
C ARG A 287 0.24 -14.40 15.39
N THR A 288 0.84 -13.77 16.39
CA THR A 288 0.10 -13.02 17.42
C THR A 288 0.11 -11.55 17.09
N TRP A 289 -1.07 -10.98 16.92
CA TRP A 289 -1.29 -9.55 16.83
C TRP A 289 -0.95 -8.92 18.19
N VAL A 290 -0.17 -7.84 18.17
CA VAL A 290 0.30 -7.15 19.38
C VAL A 290 -0.49 -5.85 19.53
N PRO A 291 -1.29 -5.66 20.59
CA PRO A 291 -2.16 -4.49 20.77
C PRO A 291 -1.44 -3.12 20.79
N SER A 292 -0.14 -3.07 21.09
CA SER A 292 0.66 -1.83 20.98
C SER A 292 0.83 -1.32 19.55
N LEU A 293 0.53 -2.17 18.56
CA LEU A 293 0.48 -1.81 17.14
C LEU A 293 -0.84 -1.10 16.78
N LEU A 294 -1.92 -1.15 17.58
CA LEU A 294 -3.15 -0.38 17.29
C LEU A 294 -2.86 1.11 17.28
N SER A 295 -2.40 1.63 18.42
CA SER A 295 -2.02 3.05 18.54
C SER A 295 -0.89 3.40 17.59
N GLY A 296 -0.05 2.43 17.18
CA GLY A 296 1.05 2.68 16.28
C GLY A 296 0.76 2.68 14.79
N LEU A 297 0.08 1.66 14.27
CA LEU A 297 -0.36 1.60 12.89
C LEU A 297 -1.41 2.69 12.60
N ILE A 298 -2.34 2.91 13.52
CA ILE A 298 -3.40 3.94 13.37
C ILE A 298 -2.81 5.36 13.45
N LEU A 299 -1.88 5.65 14.39
CA LEU A 299 -1.19 6.96 14.37
C LEU A 299 -0.25 7.11 13.18
N ALA A 300 0.42 6.06 12.71
CA ALA A 300 1.30 6.15 11.55
C ALA A 300 0.52 6.50 10.27
N VAL A 301 -0.61 5.83 10.00
CA VAL A 301 -1.48 6.14 8.84
C VAL A 301 -1.98 7.59 8.87
N VAL A 302 -2.38 8.10 10.05
CA VAL A 302 -2.79 9.50 10.23
C VAL A 302 -1.64 10.47 10.03
N SER A 303 -0.48 10.17 10.61
CA SER A 303 0.67 11.07 10.62
C SER A 303 1.28 11.16 9.23
N LEU A 304 1.34 10.07 8.46
CA LEU A 304 1.88 10.08 7.10
C LEU A 304 0.99 10.86 6.11
N LEU A 305 -0.34 10.76 6.22
CA LEU A 305 -1.27 11.51 5.38
C LEU A 305 -1.35 13.01 5.75
N ALA A 306 -1.02 13.38 6.99
CA ALA A 306 -1.04 14.76 7.47
C ALA A 306 0.35 15.46 7.46
N LEU A 307 1.44 14.70 7.30
CA LEU A 307 2.81 15.22 7.20
C LEU A 307 3.30 15.36 5.75
N SER A 308 2.58 14.75 4.80
CA SER A 308 2.82 14.94 3.37
C SER A 308 2.35 16.29 2.92
#